data_AF-Q97CZ5-F1
#
_entry.id   AF-Q97CZ5-F1
#
_cell.length_a   1.000
_cell.length_b   1.000
_cell.length_c   1.000
_cell.angle_alpha   90.00
_cell.angle_beta   90.00
_cell.angle_gamma   90.00
#
_symmetry.space_group_name_H-M   'P 1'
#
loop_
_entity.id
_entity.type
_entity.pdbx_description
1 polymer ?
#
loop_
_entity_poly.entity_id
_entity_poly.type
_entity_poly.pdbx_seq_one_letter_code
_entity_poly.pdbx_strand_id
1 'polypeptide(L)'
;MRRVISIFRKLSAVYCHTGNFAEGIRVCKYALGRFTEMEDKYKCIFTFNMSLYYNYLGEYGKALNAITGFESVIKATYEDRYYKVLLLKADCYYGAERYAESLSIYNKLISITLKDDFNNLCVYYNNMTQVYLRMGKRDMAVNCINTVINNLHNISDDFEALPQIYAELGKSYLMMADNDKSIKYLTIALKLSKDFKYYSVTKDILNELSKIKGNSNKLKLKDEFIILTENMGRSYDSLNHSLVFNIIQYYTRLGDVASINELCEYCKERKVG
;
A
#
# COMPACT_ATOMS: atom_id res chain seq x y z
N MET A 1 11.22 -31.57 2.06
CA MET A 1 11.24 -30.34 2.88
C MET A 1 11.36 -29.05 2.06
N ARG A 2 12.41 -28.86 1.23
CA ARG A 2 12.58 -27.65 0.38
C ARG A 2 11.37 -27.29 -0.50
N ARG A 3 10.73 -28.29 -1.13
CA ARG A 3 9.50 -28.06 -1.93
C ARG A 3 8.36 -27.45 -1.11
N VAL A 4 8.17 -27.93 0.12
CA VAL A 4 7.13 -27.43 1.03
C VAL A 4 7.43 -25.99 1.46
N ILE A 5 8.67 -25.69 1.85
CA ILE A 5 9.10 -24.32 2.18
C ILE A 5 8.87 -23.36 1.01
N SER A 6 9.14 -23.80 -0.22
CA SER A 6 8.89 -23.00 -1.43
C SER A 6 7.40 -22.69 -1.64
N ILE A 7 6.50 -23.62 -1.30
CA ILE A 7 5.04 -23.39 -1.33
C ILE A 7 4.67 -22.34 -0.30
N PHE A 8 5.11 -22.48 0.96
CA PHE A 8 4.87 -21.47 2.00
C PHE A 8 5.41 -20.10 1.61
N ARG A 9 6.60 -20.04 0.99
CA ARG A 9 7.19 -18.80 0.50
C ARG A 9 6.29 -18.13 -0.54
N LYS A 10 5.83 -18.88 -1.56
CA LYS A 10 4.91 -18.36 -2.58
C LYS A 10 3.60 -17.89 -1.96
N LEU A 11 3.03 -18.72 -1.07
CA LEU A 11 1.78 -18.40 -0.38
C LEU A 11 1.90 -17.12 0.44
N SER A 12 3.00 -16.95 1.18
CA SER A 12 3.24 -15.71 1.93
C SER A 12 3.20 -14.50 1.00
N ALA A 13 3.95 -14.51 -0.11
CA ALA A 13 3.99 -13.38 -1.03
C ALA A 13 2.62 -13.00 -1.61
N VAL A 14 1.78 -13.98 -1.94
CA VAL A 14 0.43 -13.75 -2.52
C VAL A 14 -0.47 -12.94 -1.58
N TYR A 15 -0.33 -13.12 -0.27
CA TYR A 15 -1.19 -12.41 0.69
C TYR A 15 -1.00 -10.89 0.66
N CYS A 16 0.17 -10.40 0.22
CA CYS A 16 0.38 -8.97 0.03
C CYS A 16 -0.58 -8.37 -1.02
N HIS A 17 -0.84 -9.09 -2.11
CA HIS A 17 -1.68 -8.60 -3.21
C HIS A 17 -3.17 -8.72 -2.89
N THR A 18 -3.55 -9.76 -2.14
CA THR A 18 -4.94 -10.02 -1.74
C THR A 18 -5.39 -9.23 -0.51
N GLY A 19 -4.46 -8.66 0.27
CA GLY A 19 -4.78 -7.92 1.50
C GLY A 19 -5.08 -8.80 2.72
N ASN A 20 -4.95 -10.12 2.63
CA ASN A 20 -5.19 -11.06 3.74
C ASN A 20 -3.98 -11.15 4.69
N PHE A 21 -3.63 -10.01 5.29
CA PHE A 21 -2.39 -9.85 6.07
C PHE A 21 -2.34 -10.74 7.33
N ALA A 22 -3.47 -10.93 8.02
CA ALA A 22 -3.55 -11.79 9.21
C ALA A 22 -3.18 -13.25 8.88
N GLU A 23 -3.72 -13.80 7.78
CA GLU A 23 -3.38 -15.13 7.30
C GLU A 23 -1.93 -15.19 6.79
N GLY A 24 -1.45 -14.12 6.15
CA GLY A 24 -0.03 -13.97 5.81
C GLY A 24 0.90 -14.09 7.03
N ILE A 25 0.56 -13.44 8.14
CA ILE A 25 1.31 -13.55 9.40
C ILE A 25 1.27 -14.97 9.94
N ARG A 26 0.10 -15.62 9.95
CA ARG A 26 -0.04 -17.02 10.41
C ARG A 26 0.84 -17.96 9.60
N VAL A 27 0.84 -17.83 8.28
CA VAL A 27 1.65 -18.64 7.37
C VAL A 27 3.14 -18.41 7.58
N CYS A 28 3.59 -17.15 7.73
CA CYS A 28 4.98 -16.85 8.03
C CYS A 28 5.42 -17.42 9.39
N LYS A 29 4.62 -17.24 10.45
CA LYS A 29 4.91 -17.79 11.79
C LYS A 29 4.98 -19.31 11.77
N TYR A 30 4.02 -19.96 11.10
CA TYR A 30 4.01 -21.40 10.95
C TYR A 30 5.27 -21.90 10.25
N ALA A 31 5.66 -21.27 9.12
CA ALA A 31 6.86 -21.66 8.39
C ALA A 31 8.13 -21.51 9.24
N LEU A 32 8.31 -20.37 9.90
CA LEU A 32 9.46 -20.09 10.76
C LEU A 32 9.54 -21.05 11.97
N GLY A 33 8.41 -21.38 12.59
CA GLY A 33 8.38 -22.29 13.73
C GLY A 33 8.49 -23.77 13.37
N ARG A 34 7.92 -24.19 12.23
CA ARG A 34 7.88 -25.61 11.81
C ARG A 34 9.16 -26.09 11.15
N PHE A 35 9.88 -25.20 10.46
CA PHE A 35 11.08 -25.52 9.69
C PHE A 35 12.30 -24.77 10.27
N THR A 36 12.70 -25.10 11.49
CA THR A 36 13.77 -24.42 12.23
C THR A 36 15.12 -24.44 11.49
N GLU A 37 15.42 -25.54 10.79
CA GLU A 37 16.66 -25.75 10.02
C GLU A 37 16.59 -25.24 8.56
N MET A 38 15.69 -24.29 8.25
CA MET A 38 15.62 -23.72 6.90
C MET A 38 16.81 -22.80 6.60
N GLU A 39 17.20 -22.69 5.32
CA GLU A 39 18.23 -21.75 4.87
C GLU A 39 17.82 -20.29 5.18
N ASP A 40 18.78 -19.45 5.57
CA ASP A 40 18.52 -18.08 6.02
C ASP A 40 17.80 -17.23 4.96
N LYS A 41 18.03 -17.49 3.68
CA LYS A 41 17.30 -16.86 2.57
C LYS A 41 15.77 -17.00 2.71
N TYR A 42 15.28 -18.13 3.21
CA TYR A 42 13.85 -18.32 3.46
C TYR A 42 13.41 -17.62 4.75
N LYS A 43 14.21 -17.68 5.81
CA LYS A 43 13.93 -16.94 7.06
C LYS A 43 13.80 -15.44 6.79
N CYS A 44 14.71 -14.88 5.99
CA CYS A 44 14.70 -13.49 5.54
C CYS A 44 13.36 -13.14 4.88
N ILE A 45 12.89 -13.95 3.92
CA ILE A 45 11.64 -13.70 3.21
C ILE A 45 10.44 -13.76 4.17
N PHE A 46 10.34 -14.80 5.01
CA PHE A 46 9.21 -14.91 5.93
C PHE A 46 9.19 -13.80 6.98
N THR A 47 10.35 -13.43 7.53
CA THR A 47 10.47 -12.33 8.49
C THR A 47 10.12 -11.00 7.85
N PHE A 48 10.62 -10.73 6.63
CA PHE A 48 10.29 -9.51 5.89
C PHE A 48 8.79 -9.42 5.60
N ASN A 49 8.20 -10.48 5.01
CA ASN A 49 6.77 -10.51 4.70
C ASN A 49 5.91 -10.36 5.95
N MET A 50 6.25 -11.04 7.04
CA MET A 50 5.55 -10.90 8.31
C MET A 50 5.61 -9.46 8.86
N SER A 51 6.79 -8.84 8.80
CA SER A 51 6.98 -7.46 9.24
C SER A 51 6.17 -6.48 8.38
N LEU A 52 6.12 -6.70 7.07
CA LEU A 52 5.29 -5.95 6.13
C LEU A 52 3.80 -6.08 6.47
N TYR A 53 3.33 -7.26 6.83
CA TYR A 53 1.93 -7.46 7.23
C TYR A 53 1.58 -6.83 8.57
N TYR A 54 2.48 -6.87 9.55
CA TYR A 54 2.29 -6.11 10.79
C TYR A 54 2.17 -4.62 10.51
N ASN A 55 2.99 -4.08 9.60
CA ASN A 55 2.92 -2.69 9.19
C ASN A 55 1.56 -2.35 8.55
N TYR A 56 1.07 -3.17 7.62
CA TYR A 56 -0.26 -2.96 7.02
C TYR A 56 -1.42 -3.05 8.01
N LEU A 57 -1.27 -3.78 9.12
CA LEU A 57 -2.24 -3.85 10.20
C LEU A 57 -2.09 -2.72 11.25
N GLY A 58 -1.15 -1.79 11.05
CA GLY A 58 -0.87 -0.71 12.00
C GLY A 58 -0.08 -1.17 13.24
N GLU A 59 0.41 -2.41 13.27
CA GLU A 59 1.19 -2.97 14.37
C GLU A 59 2.69 -2.61 14.25
N TYR A 60 2.99 -1.33 14.08
CA TYR A 60 4.32 -0.81 13.72
C TYR A 60 5.44 -1.27 14.66
N GLY A 61 5.16 -1.34 15.98
CA GLY A 61 6.12 -1.84 16.96
C GLY A 61 6.50 -3.31 16.73
N LYS A 62 5.53 -4.17 16.37
CA LYS A 62 5.81 -5.57 16.05
C LYS A 62 6.55 -5.71 14.73
N ALA A 63 6.21 -4.90 13.74
CA ALA A 63 6.92 -4.83 12.47
C ALA A 63 8.41 -4.46 12.67
N LEU A 64 8.68 -3.39 13.41
CA LEU A 64 10.03 -2.93 13.74
C LEU A 64 10.82 -3.99 14.51
N ASN A 65 10.22 -4.57 15.56
CA ASN A 65 10.88 -5.61 16.36
C ASN A 65 11.25 -6.83 15.51
N ALA A 66 10.33 -7.30 14.66
CA ALA A 66 10.56 -8.45 13.80
C ALA A 66 11.67 -8.18 12.77
N ILE A 67 11.65 -7.03 12.11
CA ILE A 67 12.62 -6.73 11.05
C ILE A 67 14.01 -6.40 11.61
N THR A 68 14.10 -5.65 12.71
CA THR A 68 15.39 -5.29 13.34
C THR A 68 16.13 -6.50 13.87
N GLY A 69 15.42 -7.50 14.43
CA GLY A 69 16.05 -8.74 14.89
C GLY A 69 16.69 -9.58 13.78
N PHE A 70 16.35 -9.32 12.51
CA PHE A 70 16.83 -10.08 11.35
C PHE A 70 17.54 -9.21 10.30
N GLU A 71 17.72 -7.92 10.57
CA GLU A 71 18.16 -6.92 9.59
C GLU A 71 19.57 -7.21 9.07
N SER A 72 20.50 -7.60 9.95
CA SER A 72 21.87 -7.95 9.56
C SER A 72 21.93 -9.16 8.63
N VAL A 73 21.11 -10.19 8.89
CA VAL A 73 21.01 -11.39 8.06
C VAL A 73 20.40 -11.05 6.70
N ILE A 74 19.35 -10.22 6.67
CA ILE A 74 18.74 -9.77 5.41
C ILE A 74 19.75 -8.96 4.60
N LYS A 75 20.47 -8.03 5.23
CA LYS A 75 21.48 -7.22 4.55
C LYS A 75 22.59 -8.08 3.96
N ALA A 76 23.07 -9.10 4.68
CA ALA A 76 24.09 -10.01 4.19
C ALA A 76 23.58 -10.96 3.09
N THR A 77 22.30 -11.34 3.12
CA THR A 77 21.72 -12.30 2.18
C THR A 77 21.17 -11.65 0.90
N TYR A 78 20.64 -10.44 1.02
CA TYR A 78 19.91 -9.68 0.00
C TYR A 78 20.34 -8.22 0.00
N GLU A 79 21.65 -7.98 -0.20
CA GLU A 79 22.22 -6.64 -0.21
C GLU A 79 21.52 -5.73 -1.23
N ASP A 80 21.23 -6.26 -2.42
CA ASP A 80 20.51 -5.58 -3.51
C ASP A 80 19.08 -5.15 -3.13
N ARG A 81 18.50 -5.76 -2.09
CA ARG A 81 17.13 -5.49 -1.63
C ARG A 81 17.07 -4.88 -0.23
N TYR A 82 18.22 -4.56 0.36
CA TYR A 82 18.28 -3.98 1.70
C TYR A 82 17.52 -2.65 1.79
N TYR A 83 17.44 -1.90 0.68
CA TYR A 83 16.62 -0.70 0.59
C TYR A 83 15.12 -0.95 0.93
N LYS A 84 14.57 -2.14 0.63
CA LYS A 84 13.18 -2.51 0.99
C LYS A 84 13.00 -2.64 2.50
N VAL A 85 14.03 -3.08 3.23
CA VAL A 85 14.02 -3.12 4.70
C VAL A 85 14.00 -1.70 5.26
N LEU A 86 14.83 -0.81 4.71
CA LEU A 86 14.86 0.59 5.10
C LEU A 86 13.51 1.27 4.82
N LEU A 87 12.92 1.05 3.65
CA LEU A 87 11.57 1.52 3.29
C LEU A 87 10.52 1.09 4.32
N LEU A 88 10.49 -0.20 4.67
CA LEU A 88 9.54 -0.73 5.65
C LEU A 88 9.73 -0.07 7.04
N LYS A 89 10.98 0.12 7.48
CA LYS A 89 11.27 0.80 8.75
C LYS A 89 10.84 2.27 8.72
N ALA A 90 11.09 2.97 7.62
CA ALA A 90 10.69 4.36 7.45
C ALA A 90 9.16 4.51 7.50
N ASP A 91 8.43 3.59 6.87
CA ASP A 91 6.96 3.54 6.89
C ASP A 91 6.44 3.22 8.30
N CYS A 92 7.04 2.24 9.00
CA CYS A 92 6.69 1.96 10.39
C CYS A 92 6.91 3.18 11.31
N TYR A 93 8.00 3.92 11.12
CA TYR A 93 8.24 5.15 11.87
C TYR A 93 7.24 6.24 11.52
N TYR A 94 6.88 6.40 10.25
CA TYR A 94 5.82 7.31 9.83
C TYR A 94 4.48 6.96 10.50
N GLY A 95 4.08 5.70 10.44
CA GLY A 95 2.84 5.20 11.05
C GLY A 95 2.81 5.35 12.57
N ALA A 96 3.97 5.22 13.22
CA ALA A 96 4.15 5.49 14.65
C ALA A 96 4.37 6.98 14.98
N GLU A 97 4.14 7.89 14.03
CA GLU A 97 4.31 9.35 14.16
C GLU A 97 5.73 9.81 14.52
N ARG A 98 6.72 8.94 14.34
CA ARG A 98 8.16 9.19 14.54
C ARG A 98 8.77 9.79 13.27
N TYR A 99 8.27 10.96 12.88
CA TYR A 99 8.55 11.58 11.58
C TYR A 99 10.03 11.88 11.32
N ALA A 100 10.78 12.30 12.34
CA ALA A 100 12.21 12.59 12.20
C ALA A 100 13.02 11.34 11.83
N GLU A 101 12.68 10.19 12.40
CA GLU A 101 13.37 8.92 12.14
C GLU A 101 13.00 8.36 10.77
N SER A 102 11.73 8.53 10.37
CA SER A 102 11.27 8.22 9.01
C SER A 102 12.05 9.03 7.96
N LEU A 103 12.13 10.37 8.12
CA LEU A 103 12.89 11.24 7.22
C LEU A 103 14.39 10.93 7.21
N SER A 104 14.98 10.58 8.36
CA SER A 104 16.38 10.17 8.43
C SER A 104 16.66 8.96 7.54
N ILE A 105 15.76 7.97 7.53
CA ILE A 105 15.89 6.81 6.66
C ILE A 105 15.71 7.18 5.19
N TYR A 106 14.72 8.00 4.83
CA TYR A 106 14.55 8.43 3.43
C TYR A 106 15.75 9.21 2.91
N ASN A 107 16.33 10.10 3.71
CA ASN A 107 17.57 10.80 3.34
C ASN A 107 18.73 9.84 3.12
N LYS A 108 18.87 8.81 3.97
CA LYS A 108 19.87 7.75 3.79
C LYS A 108 19.62 6.97 2.50
N LEU A 109 18.38 6.59 2.22
CA LEU A 109 18.00 5.90 0.98
C LEU A 109 18.38 6.73 -0.26
N ILE A 110 18.07 8.03 -0.25
CA ILE A 110 18.44 8.95 -1.35
C ILE A 110 19.95 9.02 -1.52
N SER A 111 20.74 9.10 -0.43
CA SER A 111 22.21 9.21 -0.51
C SER A 111 22.92 7.99 -1.10
N ILE A 112 22.29 6.80 -1.03
CA ILE A 112 22.87 5.54 -1.53
C ILE A 112 22.26 5.09 -2.86
N THR A 113 21.22 5.78 -3.33
CA THR A 113 20.52 5.45 -4.58
C THR A 113 21.17 6.21 -5.73
N LEU A 114 21.31 5.56 -6.89
CA LEU A 114 21.84 6.20 -8.09
C LEU A 114 20.94 7.35 -8.53
N LYS A 115 21.53 8.43 -9.04
CA LYS A 115 20.79 9.66 -9.39
C LYS A 115 19.77 9.45 -10.52
N ASP A 116 19.98 8.45 -11.35
CA ASP A 116 19.15 8.05 -12.48
C ASP A 116 18.20 6.87 -12.16
N ASP A 117 18.20 6.37 -10.92
CA ASP A 117 17.19 5.41 -10.45
C ASP A 117 15.89 6.15 -10.06
N PHE A 118 15.22 6.69 -11.09
CA PHE A 118 13.99 7.44 -10.93
C PHE A 118 12.85 6.59 -10.35
N ASN A 119 12.88 5.27 -10.57
CA ASN A 119 11.93 4.33 -9.99
C ASN A 119 11.94 4.44 -8.45
N ASN A 120 13.09 4.22 -7.82
CA ASN A 120 13.19 4.26 -6.36
C ASN A 120 13.14 5.68 -5.79
N LEU A 121 13.77 6.67 -6.47
CA LEU A 121 13.74 8.06 -6.01
C LEU A 121 12.31 8.61 -5.91
N CYS A 122 11.45 8.31 -6.89
CA CYS A 122 10.05 8.74 -6.87
C CYS A 122 9.27 8.14 -5.68
N VAL A 123 9.55 6.88 -5.31
CA VAL A 123 8.96 6.27 -4.11
C VAL A 123 9.39 7.03 -2.85
N TYR A 124 10.68 7.34 -2.72
CA TYR A 124 11.19 8.03 -1.52
C TYR A 124 10.61 9.43 -1.38
N TYR A 125 10.60 10.23 -2.46
CA TYR A 125 10.05 11.57 -2.42
C TYR A 125 8.54 11.59 -2.14
N ASN A 126 7.76 10.65 -2.69
CA ASN A 126 6.34 10.53 -2.36
C ASN A 126 6.13 10.22 -0.87
N ASN A 127 6.90 9.30 -0.30
CA ASN A 127 6.76 8.99 1.11
C ASN A 127 7.20 10.17 2.00
N MET A 128 8.25 10.90 1.61
CA MET A 128 8.64 12.14 2.30
C MET A 128 7.54 13.22 2.22
N THR A 129 6.83 13.33 1.09
CA THR A 129 5.66 14.22 0.96
C THR A 129 4.63 13.95 2.05
N GLN A 130 4.26 12.68 2.25
CA GLN A 130 3.30 12.27 3.27
C GLN A 130 3.79 12.67 4.68
N VAL A 131 5.07 12.44 4.98
CA VAL A 131 5.67 12.83 6.26
C VAL A 131 5.60 14.35 6.45
N TYR A 132 6.03 15.13 5.45
CA TYR A 132 6.03 16.59 5.53
C TYR A 132 4.64 17.18 5.65
N LEU A 133 3.65 16.65 4.93
CA LEU A 133 2.25 17.09 5.05
C LEU A 133 1.72 16.85 6.47
N ARG A 134 2.02 15.70 7.08
CA ARG A 134 1.62 15.40 8.47
C ARG A 134 2.32 16.29 9.50
N MET A 135 3.53 16.75 9.20
CA MET A 135 4.24 17.74 10.00
C MET A 135 3.79 19.19 9.75
N GLY A 136 2.85 19.44 8.82
CA GLY A 136 2.45 20.79 8.41
C GLY A 136 3.49 21.54 7.58
N LYS A 137 4.56 20.87 7.13
CA LYS A 137 5.66 21.44 6.34
C LYS A 137 5.32 21.47 4.86
N ARG A 138 4.32 22.28 4.50
CA ARG A 138 3.73 22.31 3.17
C ARG A 138 4.74 22.59 2.05
N ASP A 139 5.66 23.54 2.24
CA ASP A 139 6.63 23.89 1.19
C ASP A 139 7.59 22.74 0.86
N MET A 140 8.03 22.00 1.89
CA MET A 140 8.87 20.81 1.71
C MET A 140 8.11 19.70 0.99
N ALA A 141 6.83 19.49 1.34
CA ALA A 141 5.98 18.53 0.64
C ALA A 141 5.78 18.89 -0.84
N VAL A 142 5.52 20.17 -1.14
CA VAL A 142 5.36 20.65 -2.53
C VAL A 142 6.65 20.44 -3.34
N ASN A 143 7.81 20.69 -2.75
CA ASN A 143 9.09 20.41 -3.41
C ASN A 143 9.24 18.92 -3.74
N CYS A 144 8.94 18.02 -2.81
CA CYS A 144 8.97 16.58 -3.07
C CYS A 144 7.98 16.17 -4.18
N ILE A 145 6.74 16.68 -4.14
CA ILE A 145 5.73 16.43 -5.19
C ILE A 145 6.25 16.88 -6.56
N ASN A 146 6.81 18.08 -6.66
CA ASN A 146 7.35 18.60 -7.91
C ASN A 146 8.51 17.74 -8.43
N THR A 147 9.38 17.26 -7.54
CA THR A 147 10.43 16.31 -7.91
C THR A 147 9.85 15.02 -8.50
N VAL A 148 8.82 14.44 -7.88
CA VAL A 148 8.16 13.23 -8.42
C VAL A 148 7.54 13.51 -9.79
N ILE A 149 6.74 14.57 -9.91
CA ILE A 149 6.03 14.92 -11.15
C ILE A 149 7.00 15.12 -12.32
N ASN A 150 8.09 15.84 -12.09
CA ASN A 150 9.10 16.09 -13.12
C ASN A 150 9.81 14.83 -13.59
N ASN A 151 9.77 13.74 -12.83
CA ASN A 151 10.44 12.47 -13.16
C ASN A 151 9.48 11.33 -13.51
N LEU A 152 8.16 11.56 -13.52
CA LEU A 152 7.17 10.52 -13.85
C LEU A 152 7.44 9.87 -15.23
N HIS A 153 7.89 10.65 -16.20
CA HIS A 153 8.20 10.18 -17.56
C HIS A 153 9.46 9.31 -17.65
N ASN A 154 10.27 9.27 -16.59
CA ASN A 154 11.49 8.45 -16.51
C ASN A 154 11.28 7.15 -15.72
N ILE A 155 10.08 6.93 -15.17
CA ILE A 155 9.74 5.70 -14.45
C ILE A 155 9.37 4.64 -15.48
N SER A 156 9.85 3.41 -15.27
CA SER A 156 9.49 2.29 -16.14
C SER A 156 8.01 1.92 -15.99
N ASP A 157 7.33 1.64 -17.10
CA ASP A 157 5.91 1.24 -17.11
C ASP A 157 5.66 -0.10 -16.39
N ASP A 158 6.67 -0.97 -16.34
CA ASP A 158 6.63 -2.26 -15.63
C ASP A 158 7.08 -2.16 -14.17
N PHE A 159 7.40 -0.96 -13.68
CA PHE A 159 7.88 -0.78 -12.32
C PHE A 159 6.79 -1.16 -11.31
N GLU A 160 7.10 -2.13 -10.44
CA GLU A 160 6.12 -2.74 -9.54
C GLU A 160 5.43 -1.76 -8.58
N ALA A 161 6.03 -0.60 -8.29
CA ALA A 161 5.48 0.41 -7.40
C ALA A 161 4.81 1.59 -8.15
N LEU A 162 4.72 1.55 -9.48
CA LEU A 162 4.12 2.60 -10.28
C LEU A 162 2.66 2.92 -9.89
N PRO A 163 1.76 1.94 -9.67
CA PRO A 163 0.41 2.23 -9.17
C PRO A 163 0.43 3.02 -7.84
N GLN A 164 1.32 2.66 -6.92
CA GLN A 164 1.46 3.27 -5.61
C GLN A 164 2.03 4.69 -5.70
N ILE A 165 2.96 4.95 -6.63
CA ILE A 165 3.48 6.31 -6.86
C ILE A 165 2.34 7.26 -7.25
N TYR A 166 1.47 6.84 -8.17
CA TYR A 166 0.31 7.65 -8.53
C TYR A 166 -0.72 7.75 -7.40
N ALA A 167 -0.94 6.67 -6.64
CA ALA A 167 -1.86 6.68 -5.50
C ALA A 167 -1.41 7.68 -4.42
N GLU A 168 -0.13 7.68 -4.07
CA GLU A 168 0.43 8.59 -3.05
C GLU A 168 0.46 10.05 -3.52
N LEU A 169 0.67 10.32 -4.81
CA LEU A 169 0.47 11.67 -5.37
C LEU A 169 -0.98 12.12 -5.20
N GLY A 170 -1.93 11.27 -5.57
CA GLY A 170 -3.36 11.55 -5.44
C GLY A 170 -3.76 11.85 -3.99
N LYS A 171 -3.35 11.00 -3.05
CA LYS A 171 -3.55 11.19 -1.62
C LYS A 171 -2.89 12.46 -1.08
N SER A 172 -1.69 12.81 -1.56
CA SER A 172 -1.01 14.05 -1.19
C SER A 172 -1.83 15.27 -1.61
N TYR A 173 -2.36 15.28 -2.84
CA TYR A 173 -3.23 16.36 -3.31
C TYR A 173 -4.56 16.41 -2.56
N LEU A 174 -5.12 15.25 -2.18
CA LEU A 174 -6.32 15.20 -1.33
C LEU A 174 -6.07 15.85 0.04
N MET A 175 -4.93 15.56 0.68
CA MET A 175 -4.52 16.19 1.94
C MET A 175 -4.33 17.71 1.80
N MET A 176 -3.97 18.17 0.60
CA MET A 176 -3.83 19.59 0.27
C MET A 176 -5.14 20.24 -0.20
N ALA A 177 -6.26 19.50 -0.20
CA ALA A 177 -7.58 19.91 -0.70
C ALA A 177 -7.61 20.27 -2.20
N ASP A 178 -6.65 19.78 -3.00
CA ASP A 178 -6.65 19.89 -4.46
C ASP A 178 -7.36 18.65 -5.06
N ASN A 179 -8.69 18.70 -5.05
CA ASN A 179 -9.53 17.57 -5.45
C ASN A 179 -9.35 17.18 -6.92
N ASP A 180 -9.13 18.15 -7.82
CA ASP A 180 -8.99 17.87 -9.25
C ASP A 180 -7.70 17.09 -9.54
N LYS A 181 -6.57 17.49 -8.92
CA LYS A 181 -5.33 16.72 -9.05
C LYS A 181 -5.41 15.39 -8.31
N SER A 182 -6.07 15.34 -7.16
CA SER A 182 -6.33 14.09 -6.45
C SER A 182 -7.08 13.09 -7.35
N ILE A 183 -8.21 13.48 -7.94
CA ILE A 183 -8.99 12.65 -8.87
C ILE A 183 -8.12 12.21 -10.04
N LYS A 184 -7.37 13.13 -10.66
CA LYS A 184 -6.49 12.82 -11.79
C LYS A 184 -5.53 11.69 -11.46
N TYR A 185 -4.74 11.82 -10.39
CA TYR A 185 -3.70 10.85 -10.08
C TYR A 185 -4.26 9.54 -9.49
N LEU A 186 -5.31 9.61 -8.66
CA LEU A 186 -5.98 8.40 -8.15
C LEU A 186 -6.65 7.61 -9.27
N THR A 187 -7.16 8.26 -10.33
CA THR A 187 -7.73 7.55 -11.49
C THR A 187 -6.66 6.81 -12.28
N ILE A 188 -5.48 7.41 -12.47
CA ILE A 188 -4.33 6.75 -13.10
C ILE A 188 -3.89 5.54 -12.25
N ALA A 189 -3.75 5.75 -10.94
CA ALA A 189 -3.41 4.69 -10.00
C ALA A 189 -4.44 3.55 -10.03
N LEU A 190 -5.73 3.86 -10.11
CA LEU A 190 -6.81 2.87 -10.15
C LEU A 190 -6.65 1.97 -11.37
N LYS A 191 -6.47 2.55 -12.55
CA LYS A 191 -6.24 1.81 -13.80
C LYS A 191 -5.04 0.87 -13.67
N LEU A 192 -3.89 1.41 -13.27
CA LEU A 192 -2.66 0.62 -13.13
C LEU A 192 -2.81 -0.49 -12.09
N SER A 193 -3.44 -0.21 -10.94
CA SER A 193 -3.64 -1.22 -9.89
C SER A 193 -4.48 -2.41 -10.38
N LYS A 194 -5.45 -2.16 -11.28
CA LYS A 194 -6.28 -3.20 -11.91
C LYS A 194 -5.45 -4.00 -12.92
N ASP A 195 -4.66 -3.33 -13.75
CA ASP A 195 -3.78 -3.98 -14.75
C ASP A 195 -2.76 -4.91 -14.07
N PHE A 196 -2.17 -4.47 -12.95
CA PHE A 196 -1.25 -5.26 -12.12
C PHE A 196 -1.95 -6.28 -11.21
N LYS A 197 -3.29 -6.27 -11.12
CA LYS A 197 -4.10 -7.10 -10.22
C LYS A 197 -3.73 -6.92 -8.74
N TYR A 198 -3.42 -5.69 -8.35
CA TYR A 198 -3.09 -5.32 -6.97
C TYR A 198 -4.35 -4.90 -6.21
N TYR A 199 -5.19 -5.88 -5.87
CA TYR A 199 -6.50 -5.63 -5.29
C TYR A 199 -6.46 -4.85 -3.96
N SER A 200 -5.43 -5.05 -3.13
CA SER A 200 -5.25 -4.23 -1.92
C SER A 200 -5.07 -2.74 -2.26
N VAL A 201 -4.26 -2.42 -3.27
CA VAL A 201 -4.01 -1.04 -3.70
C VAL A 201 -5.27 -0.46 -4.34
N THR A 202 -6.00 -1.24 -5.14
CA THR A 202 -7.30 -0.85 -5.70
C THR A 202 -8.28 -0.47 -4.58
N LYS A 203 -8.39 -1.28 -3.52
CA LYS A 203 -9.23 -1.00 -2.36
C LYS A 203 -8.87 0.35 -1.72
N ASP A 204 -7.58 0.59 -1.50
CA ASP A 204 -7.10 1.82 -0.86
C ASP A 204 -7.37 3.05 -1.73
N ILE A 205 -7.20 2.94 -3.05
CA ILE A 205 -7.53 4.01 -4.00
C ILE A 205 -9.03 4.32 -3.98
N LEU A 206 -9.91 3.31 -3.98
CA LEU A 206 -11.36 3.54 -3.87
C LEU A 206 -11.73 4.21 -2.56
N ASN A 207 -11.08 3.84 -1.45
CA ASN A 207 -11.23 4.51 -0.17
C ASN A 207 -10.83 5.99 -0.27
N GLU A 208 -9.68 6.33 -0.88
CA GLU A 208 -9.29 7.74 -1.03
C GLU A 208 -10.24 8.51 -1.95
N LEU A 209 -10.64 7.94 -3.08
CA LEU A 209 -11.61 8.56 -4.00
C LEU A 209 -12.96 8.83 -3.31
N SER A 210 -13.41 7.93 -2.43
CA SER A 210 -14.68 8.12 -1.70
C SER A 210 -14.65 9.32 -0.75
N LYS A 211 -13.48 9.74 -0.27
CA LYS A 211 -13.33 10.88 0.67
C LYS A 211 -13.41 12.24 -0.03
N ILE A 212 -13.27 12.27 -1.36
CA ILE A 212 -13.28 13.51 -2.13
C ILE A 212 -14.65 14.19 -2.00
N LYS A 213 -14.64 15.50 -1.70
CA LYS A 213 -15.84 16.31 -1.53
C LYS A 213 -16.05 17.19 -2.77
N GLY A 214 -17.29 17.34 -3.21
CA GLY A 214 -17.65 18.22 -4.33
C GLY A 214 -18.29 17.47 -5.49
N ASN A 215 -18.71 18.25 -6.50
CA ASN A 215 -19.57 17.80 -7.60
C ASN A 215 -18.79 17.41 -8.87
N SER A 216 -17.46 17.34 -8.81
CA SER A 216 -16.62 17.07 -9.98
C SER A 216 -16.62 15.57 -10.28
N ASN A 217 -17.32 15.22 -11.37
CA ASN A 217 -17.50 13.88 -11.93
C ASN A 217 -18.02 12.84 -10.93
N LYS A 218 -19.26 12.39 -11.12
CA LYS A 218 -19.83 11.25 -10.40
C LYS A 218 -18.97 10.02 -10.66
N LEU A 219 -18.01 9.77 -9.77
CA LEU A 219 -17.11 8.63 -9.85
C LEU A 219 -17.97 7.37 -9.69
N LYS A 220 -17.76 6.40 -10.57
CA LYS A 220 -18.49 5.13 -10.56
C LYS A 220 -17.93 4.17 -9.50
N LEU A 221 -17.78 4.65 -8.27
CA LEU A 221 -17.17 3.89 -7.17
C LEU A 221 -17.93 2.62 -6.84
N LYS A 222 -19.26 2.62 -6.97
CA LYS A 222 -20.10 1.41 -6.84
C LYS A 222 -19.67 0.33 -7.83
N ASP A 223 -19.55 0.68 -9.12
CA ASP A 223 -19.20 -0.27 -10.17
C ASP A 223 -17.79 -0.83 -9.95
N GLU A 224 -16.84 0.03 -9.59
CA GLU A 224 -15.46 -0.38 -9.27
C GLU A 224 -15.39 -1.28 -8.03
N PHE A 225 -16.20 -1.02 -7.01
CA PHE A 225 -16.31 -1.87 -5.83
C PHE A 225 -16.86 -3.27 -6.16
N ILE A 226 -17.90 -3.34 -7.01
CA ILE A 226 -18.47 -4.61 -7.46
C ILE A 226 -17.43 -5.43 -8.22
N ILE A 227 -16.72 -4.81 -9.17
CA ILE A 227 -15.63 -5.44 -9.94
C ILE A 227 -14.52 -5.94 -9.01
N LEU A 228 -14.11 -5.12 -8.03
CA LEU A 228 -13.09 -5.48 -7.06
C LEU A 228 -13.50 -6.73 -6.26
N THR A 229 -14.73 -6.73 -5.74
CA THR A 229 -15.28 -7.83 -4.93
C THR A 229 -15.47 -9.11 -5.75
N GLU A 230 -15.89 -9.00 -7.01
CA GLU A 230 -15.96 -10.12 -7.96
C GLU A 230 -14.60 -10.77 -8.21
N ASN A 231 -13.56 -9.97 -8.40
CA ASN A 231 -12.22 -10.50 -8.70
C ASN A 231 -11.56 -11.20 -7.51
N MET A 232 -11.86 -10.82 -6.28
CA MET A 232 -11.28 -11.47 -5.09
C MET A 232 -12.09 -12.66 -4.56
N GLY A 233 -13.34 -12.81 -5.01
CA GLY A 233 -14.22 -13.92 -4.61
C GLY A 233 -14.66 -13.85 -3.14
N ARG A 234 -15.40 -14.89 -2.71
CA ARG A 234 -16.16 -14.89 -1.44
C ARG A 234 -15.32 -14.77 -0.16
N SER A 235 -14.04 -15.11 -0.20
CA SER A 235 -13.15 -14.97 0.98
C SER A 235 -12.86 -13.51 1.36
N TYR A 236 -13.23 -12.56 0.50
CA TYR A 236 -13.04 -11.12 0.70
C TYR A 236 -14.23 -10.42 1.36
N ASP A 237 -15.37 -11.10 1.45
CA ASP A 237 -16.65 -10.51 1.87
C ASP A 237 -16.64 -10.09 3.37
N SER A 238 -15.83 -10.71 4.23
CA SER A 238 -15.82 -10.40 5.68
C SER A 238 -14.94 -9.21 6.09
N LEU A 239 -14.24 -8.54 5.16
CA LEU A 239 -13.18 -7.57 5.48
C LEU A 239 -13.41 -6.14 4.93
N ASN A 240 -14.53 -5.87 4.26
CA ASN A 240 -14.74 -4.63 3.50
C ASN A 240 -15.88 -3.74 3.98
N HIS A 241 -16.39 -3.96 5.20
CA HIS A 241 -17.39 -3.08 5.79
C HIS A 241 -16.98 -1.61 5.76
N SER A 242 -15.69 -1.32 5.95
CA SER A 242 -15.18 0.05 5.90
C SER A 242 -15.26 0.67 4.50
N LEU A 243 -14.86 -0.06 3.44
CA LEU A 243 -14.92 0.47 2.07
C LEU A 243 -16.36 0.66 1.59
N VAL A 244 -17.23 -0.34 1.80
CA VAL A 244 -18.66 -0.24 1.46
C VAL A 244 -19.28 0.97 2.15
N PHE A 245 -19.03 1.13 3.44
CA PHE A 245 -19.55 2.25 4.20
C PHE A 245 -19.04 3.59 3.67
N ASN A 246 -17.75 3.70 3.35
CA ASN A 246 -17.18 4.91 2.77
C ASN A 246 -17.82 5.27 1.42
N ILE A 247 -18.11 4.27 0.58
CA ILE A 247 -18.79 4.46 -0.71
C ILE A 247 -20.26 4.84 -0.51
N ILE A 248 -20.96 4.23 0.46
CA ILE A 248 -22.33 4.63 0.83
C ILE A 248 -22.33 6.10 1.28
N GLN A 249 -21.39 6.50 2.13
CA GLN A 249 -21.26 7.88 2.56
C GLN A 249 -20.96 8.83 1.40
N TYR A 250 -20.14 8.39 0.42
CA TYR A 250 -19.88 9.15 -0.80
C TYR A 250 -21.18 9.42 -1.57
N TYR A 251 -21.97 8.39 -1.86
CA TYR A 251 -23.25 8.59 -2.56
C TYR A 251 -24.30 9.33 -1.72
N THR A 252 -24.24 9.20 -0.39
CA THR A 252 -25.08 9.98 0.53
C THR A 252 -24.80 11.47 0.39
N ARG A 253 -23.51 11.87 0.34
CA ARG A 253 -23.11 13.27 0.10
C ARG A 253 -23.58 13.81 -1.26
N LEU A 254 -23.72 12.93 -2.26
CA LEU A 254 -24.21 13.28 -3.59
C LEU A 254 -25.75 13.26 -3.72
N GLY A 255 -26.47 12.79 -2.69
CA GLY A 255 -27.92 12.56 -2.77
C GLY A 255 -28.33 11.43 -3.73
N ASP A 256 -27.40 10.53 -4.07
CA ASP A 256 -27.62 9.47 -5.05
C ASP A 256 -28.19 8.20 -4.41
N VAL A 257 -29.48 8.28 -4.03
CA VAL A 257 -30.19 7.19 -3.34
C VAL A 257 -30.25 5.91 -4.18
N ALA A 258 -30.29 6.02 -5.52
CA ALA A 258 -30.31 4.87 -6.42
C ALA A 258 -29.04 4.01 -6.27
N SER A 259 -27.85 4.62 -6.36
CA SER A 259 -26.59 3.89 -6.19
C SER A 259 -26.43 3.30 -4.79
N ILE A 260 -26.95 3.97 -3.75
CA ILE A 260 -26.96 3.42 -2.38
C ILE A 260 -27.80 2.16 -2.31
N ASN A 261 -29.03 2.18 -2.84
CA ASN A 261 -29.93 1.04 -2.81
C ASN A 261 -29.35 -0.15 -3.59
N GLU A 262 -28.82 0.10 -4.80
CA GLU A 262 -28.18 -0.95 -5.60
C GLU A 262 -26.97 -1.57 -4.90
N LEU A 263 -26.13 -0.75 -4.25
CA LEU A 263 -24.99 -1.24 -3.49
C LEU A 263 -25.41 -2.07 -2.27
N CYS A 264 -26.46 -1.63 -1.56
CA CYS A 264 -27.03 -2.36 -0.42
C CYS A 264 -27.61 -3.71 -0.85
N GLU A 265 -28.36 -3.78 -1.95
CA GLU A 265 -28.91 -5.03 -2.47
C GLU A 265 -27.79 -5.99 -2.89
N TYR A 266 -26.77 -5.50 -3.61
CA TYR A 266 -25.59 -6.30 -3.95
C TYR A 266 -24.92 -6.92 -2.72
N CYS A 267 -24.72 -6.14 -1.65
CA CYS A 267 -24.10 -6.63 -0.42
C CYS A 267 -24.98 -7.67 0.31
N LYS A 268 -26.31 -7.48 0.30
CA LYS A 268 -27.28 -8.43 0.87
C LYS A 268 -27.24 -9.78 0.15
N GLU A 269 -27.30 -9.77 -1.19
CA GLU A 269 -27.28 -11.00 -2.01
C GLU A 269 -26.01 -11.83 -1.79
N ARG A 270 -24.87 -11.16 -1.58
CA ARG A 270 -23.58 -11.82 -1.34
C ARG A 270 -23.37 -12.34 0.08
N LYS A 271 -24.29 -12.08 1.03
CA LYS A 271 -24.06 -12.32 2.46
C LYS A 271 -22.76 -11.68 2.96
N VAL A 272 -22.47 -10.46 2.51
CA VAL A 272 -21.40 -9.62 3.07
C VAL A 272 -21.88 -9.18 4.46
N GLY A 273 -21.77 -10.09 5.43
CA GLY A 273 -22.13 -9.92 6.84
C GLY A 273 -20.88 -9.74 7.69
#